data_AF-A0A962TDF6-F1
#
_entry.id   AF-A0A962TDF6-F1
#
_cell.length_a   1.000
_cell.length_b   1.000
_cell.length_c   1.000
_cell.angle_alpha   90.00
_cell.angle_beta   90.00
_cell.angle_gamma   90.00
#
_symmetry.space_group_name_H-M   'P 1'
#
loop_
_entity.id
_entity.type
_entity.pdbx_description
1 polymer ?
#
loop_
_entity_poly.entity_id
_entity_poly.type
_entity_poly.pdbx_seq_one_letter_code
_entity_poly.pdbx_strand_id
1 'polypeptide(L)'
;MASTSLFRNAATRIGIAVAVTLALLAVEPALANKFETIGSGVSGSVAIKREWLKLFFYIAAGVCALGAALAVIVPHRNPLYLNHRNWKVSSAVMALFAVVFVTTGIVI
;
A
#
# COMPACT_ATOMS: atom_id res chain seq x y z
N MET A 1 -26.33 -13.59 -21.73
CA MET A 1 -26.70 -13.35 -20.32
C MET A 1 -25.53 -13.56 -19.33
N ALA A 2 -24.26 -13.39 -19.73
CA ALA A 2 -23.08 -13.71 -18.90
C ALA A 2 -22.21 -12.52 -18.48
N SER A 3 -22.50 -11.28 -18.95
CA SER A 3 -21.63 -10.13 -18.66
C SER A 3 -21.91 -9.47 -17.31
N THR A 4 -23.12 -9.59 -16.76
CA THR A 4 -23.53 -8.87 -15.55
C THR A 4 -22.90 -9.38 -14.25
N SER A 5 -22.41 -10.62 -14.20
CA SER A 5 -21.71 -11.18 -13.04
C SER A 5 -20.25 -10.76 -12.96
N LEU A 6 -19.57 -10.62 -14.12
CA LEU A 6 -18.19 -10.14 -14.22
C LEU A 6 -18.06 -8.68 -13.79
N PHE A 7 -18.98 -7.82 -14.23
CA PHE A 7 -19.01 -6.40 -13.82
C PHE A 7 -19.31 -6.24 -12.33
N ARG A 8 -20.17 -7.09 -11.77
CA ARG A 8 -20.49 -7.08 -10.33
C ARG A 8 -19.26 -7.40 -9.49
N ASN A 9 -18.53 -8.45 -9.86
CA ASN A 9 -17.31 -8.85 -9.15
C ASN A 9 -16.17 -7.81 -9.27
N ALA A 10 -16.04 -7.16 -10.44
CA ALA A 10 -15.08 -6.07 -10.62
C ALA A 10 -15.44 -4.85 -9.76
N ALA A 11 -16.73 -4.46 -9.72
CA ALA A 11 -17.21 -3.36 -8.91
C ALA A 11 -17.04 -3.62 -7.39
N THR A 12 -17.30 -4.85 -6.92
CA THR A 12 -17.08 -5.20 -5.51
C THR A 12 -15.60 -5.12 -5.14
N ARG A 13 -14.71 -5.58 -6.03
CA ARG A 13 -13.25 -5.53 -5.82
C ARG A 13 -12.72 -4.09 -5.78
N ILE A 14 -13.21 -3.23 -6.68
CA ILE A 14 -12.85 -1.80 -6.69
C ILE A 14 -13.40 -1.11 -5.44
N GLY A 15 -14.64 -1.42 -5.04
CA GLY A 15 -15.25 -0.88 -3.82
C GLY A 15 -14.45 -1.22 -2.57
N ILE A 16 -13.95 -2.45 -2.45
CA ILE A 16 -13.09 -2.87 -1.33
C ILE A 16 -11.75 -2.11 -1.37
N ALA A 17 -11.12 -1.96 -2.54
CA ALA A 17 -9.85 -1.23 -2.66
C ALA A 17 -9.98 0.26 -2.29
N VAL A 18 -11.08 0.89 -2.70
CA VAL A 18 -11.40 2.29 -2.34
C VAL A 18 -11.68 2.40 -0.84
N ALA A 19 -12.45 1.47 -0.26
CA ALA A 19 -12.76 1.47 1.17
C ALA A 19 -11.51 1.30 2.03
N VAL A 20 -10.57 0.43 1.65
CA VAL A 20 -9.29 0.26 2.34
C VAL A 20 -8.44 1.53 2.23
N THR A 21 -8.41 2.18 1.07
CA THR A 21 -7.66 3.43 0.86
C THR A 21 -8.23 4.58 1.70
N LEU A 22 -9.56 4.70 1.76
CA LEU A 22 -10.25 5.70 2.60
C LEU A 22 -10.07 5.42 4.09
N ALA A 23 -10.08 4.15 4.51
CA ALA A 23 -9.80 3.77 5.89
C ALA A 23 -8.36 4.13 6.28
N LEU A 24 -7.39 3.98 5.37
CA LEU A 24 -6.00 4.39 5.59
C LEU A 24 -5.85 5.93 5.68
N LEU A 25 -6.56 6.69 4.86
CA LEU A 25 -6.58 8.16 4.92
C LEU A 25 -7.24 8.68 6.21
N ALA A 26 -8.27 7.99 6.72
CA ALA A 26 -8.96 8.37 7.95
C ALA A 26 -8.14 8.12 9.23
N VAL A 27 -6.94 7.52 9.15
CA VAL A 27 -6.01 7.37 10.29
C VAL A 27 -5.19 8.65 10.52
N GLU A 28 -5.07 9.55 9.54
CA GLU A 28 -4.31 10.81 9.66
C GLU A 28 -4.72 11.77 10.80
N PRO A 29 -6.01 11.99 11.16
CA PRO A 29 -6.37 12.97 12.17
C PRO A 29 -5.92 12.59 13.60
N ALA A 30 -5.60 11.31 13.85
CA ALA A 30 -5.07 10.87 15.15
C ALA A 30 -3.57 11.17 15.34
N LEU A 31 -2.81 11.34 14.25
CA LEU A 31 -1.38 11.68 14.31
C LEU A 31 -1.14 13.18 14.56
N ALA A 32 -2.10 14.05 14.25
CA ALA A 32 -1.99 15.49 14.47
C ALA A 32 -2.01 15.91 15.96
N ASN A 33 -2.58 15.08 16.85
CA ASN A 33 -2.65 15.37 18.29
C ASN A 33 -1.34 15.12 19.07
N LYS A 34 -0.25 14.74 18.40
CA LYS A 34 1.02 14.38 19.05
C LYS A 34 2.05 15.53 19.10
N PHE A 35 1.75 16.68 18.52
CA PHE A 35 2.68 17.82 18.46
C PHE A 35 2.81 18.62 19.77
N GLU A 36 1.97 18.38 20.78
CA GLU A 36 2.02 19.15 22.04
C GLU A 36 3.14 18.74 23.03
N THR A 37 3.94 17.70 22.73
CA THR A 37 4.98 17.21 23.67
C THR A 37 6.42 17.32 23.16
N ILE A 38 6.71 18.30 22.29
CA ILE A 38 8.07 18.59 21.81
C ILE A 38 8.83 19.41 22.88
N GLY A 39 9.10 18.79 24.03
CA GLY A 39 9.86 19.39 25.14
C GLY A 39 11.31 18.92 25.27
N SER A 40 11.83 18.10 24.33
CA SER A 40 13.23 17.63 24.38
C SER A 40 13.89 17.71 22.99
N GLY A 41 14.68 18.77 22.77
CA GLY A 41 15.14 19.18 21.43
C GLY A 41 15.88 18.13 20.58
N VAL A 42 16.52 17.13 21.19
CA VAL A 42 17.25 16.05 20.45
C VAL A 42 16.48 14.74 20.45
N SER A 43 15.93 14.32 21.60
CA SER A 43 15.17 13.06 21.71
C SER A 43 13.83 13.13 20.96
N GLY A 44 13.16 14.28 20.98
CA GLY A 44 11.93 14.52 20.21
C GLY A 44 12.17 14.54 18.70
N SER A 45 13.29 15.11 18.23
CA SER A 45 13.63 15.15 16.80
C SER A 45 13.89 13.75 16.22
N VAL A 46 14.59 12.88 16.96
CA VAL A 46 14.85 11.49 16.55
C VAL A 46 13.57 10.67 16.55
N ALA A 47 12.71 10.85 17.55
CA ALA A 47 11.41 10.17 17.62
C ALA A 47 10.50 10.55 16.44
N ILE A 48 10.38 11.84 16.12
CA ILE A 48 9.58 12.34 14.99
C ILE A 48 10.11 11.80 13.66
N LYS A 49 11.44 11.79 13.46
CA LYS A 49 12.06 11.25 12.24
C LYS A 49 11.81 9.75 12.10
N ARG A 50 11.90 8.97 13.19
CA ARG A 50 11.56 7.54 13.18
C ARG A 50 10.08 7.32 12.87
N GLU A 51 9.17 8.08 13.47
CA GLU A 51 7.73 7.95 13.23
C GLU A 51 7.38 8.26 11.76
N TRP A 52 7.98 9.31 11.18
CA TRP A 52 7.88 9.61 9.75
C TRP A 52 8.44 8.49 8.87
N LEU A 53 9.60 7.94 9.23
CA LEU A 53 10.24 6.87 8.47
C LEU A 53 9.44 5.57 8.53
N LYS A 54 8.86 5.23 9.69
CA LYS A 54 7.91 4.11 9.83
C LYS A 54 6.71 4.28 8.91
N LEU A 55 6.09 5.46 8.95
CA LEU A 55 4.93 5.77 8.10
C LEU A 55 5.28 5.66 6.61
N PHE A 56 6.44 6.19 6.20
CA PHE A 56 6.95 6.03 4.84
C PHE A 56 7.09 4.56 4.44
N PHE A 57 7.68 3.71 5.29
CA PHE A 57 7.82 2.28 5.01
C PHE A 57 6.47 1.56 4.92
N TYR A 58 5.50 1.90 5.75
CA TYR A 58 4.15 1.33 5.66
C TYR A 58 3.42 1.76 4.38
N ILE A 59 3.54 3.02 3.96
CA ILE A 59 2.96 3.50 2.70
C ILE A 59 3.64 2.79 1.51
N ALA A 60 4.96 2.73 1.49
CA ALA A 60 5.72 2.03 0.46
C ALA A 60 5.34 0.54 0.37
N ALA A 61 5.22 -0.13 1.52
CA ALA A 61 4.73 -1.49 1.60
C ALA A 61 3.32 -1.64 1.01
N GLY A 62 2.40 -0.74 1.35
CA GLY A 62 1.03 -0.74 0.83
C GLY A 62 0.98 -0.59 -0.69
N VAL A 63 1.75 0.34 -1.25
CA VAL A 63 1.84 0.54 -2.71
C VAL A 63 2.41 -0.69 -3.40
N CYS A 64 3.47 -1.28 -2.85
CA CYS A 64 4.05 -2.52 -3.38
C CYS A 64 3.07 -3.71 -3.30
N ALA A 65 2.34 -3.86 -2.20
CA ALA A 65 1.34 -4.92 -2.04
C ALA A 65 0.17 -4.75 -3.03
N LEU A 66 -0.31 -3.51 -3.21
CA LEU A 66 -1.32 -3.19 -4.22
C LEU A 66 -0.81 -3.47 -5.63
N GLY A 67 0.43 -3.07 -5.94
CA GLY A 67 1.08 -3.37 -7.21
C GLY A 67 1.19 -4.87 -7.48
N ALA A 68 1.55 -5.66 -6.47
CA ALA A 68 1.58 -7.12 -6.57
C ALA A 68 0.19 -7.71 -6.85
N ALA A 69 -0.84 -7.25 -6.14
CA ALA A 69 -2.22 -7.70 -6.36
C ALA A 69 -2.74 -7.31 -7.75
N LEU A 70 -2.50 -6.07 -8.18
CA LEU A 70 -2.86 -5.58 -9.52
C LEU A 70 -2.16 -6.38 -10.62
N ALA A 71 -0.88 -6.71 -10.44
CA ALA A 71 -0.14 -7.51 -11.40
C ALA A 71 -0.77 -8.90 -11.62
N VAL A 72 -1.44 -9.47 -10.62
CA VAL A 72 -2.14 -10.76 -10.73
C VAL A 72 -3.56 -10.60 -11.26
N ILE A 73 -4.28 -9.55 -10.86
CA ILE A 73 -5.70 -9.35 -11.17
C ILE A 73 -5.92 -8.81 -12.58
N VAL A 74 -5.00 -7.98 -13.09
CA VAL A 74 -5.15 -7.36 -14.41
C VAL A 74 -5.06 -8.42 -15.51
N PRO A 75 -6.02 -8.49 -16.45
CA PRO A 75 -6.01 -9.50 -17.50
C PRO A 75 -4.85 -9.29 -18.49
N HIS A 76 -3.99 -10.31 -18.63
CA HIS A 76 -2.76 -10.25 -19.43
C HIS A 76 -2.95 -10.55 -20.92
N ARG A 77 -4.17 -10.42 -21.46
CA ARG A 77 -4.45 -10.76 -22.86
C ARG A 77 -4.09 -9.66 -23.85
N ASN A 78 -3.81 -8.45 -23.37
CA ASN A 78 -3.48 -7.31 -24.22
C ASN A 78 -1.96 -7.03 -24.18
N PRO A 79 -1.25 -7.11 -25.32
CA PRO A 79 0.19 -6.86 -25.38
C PRO A 79 0.56 -5.39 -25.11
N LEU A 80 -0.39 -4.46 -25.11
CA LEU A 80 -0.17 -3.07 -24.67
C LEU A 80 0.12 -2.97 -23.16
N TYR A 81 -0.20 -4.00 -22.37
CA TYR A 81 0.22 -4.02 -20.98
C TYR A 81 1.71 -4.36 -20.89
N LEU A 82 2.47 -3.48 -20.24
CA LEU A 82 3.90 -3.65 -19.96
C LEU A 82 4.22 -5.00 -19.29
N ASN A 83 3.23 -5.57 -18.58
CA ASN A 83 3.37 -6.78 -17.80
C ASN A 83 2.72 -8.03 -18.45
N HIS A 84 2.31 -7.97 -19.72
CA HIS A 84 1.59 -9.06 -20.42
C HIS A 84 2.26 -10.44 -20.28
N ARG A 85 3.59 -10.51 -20.38
CA ARG A 85 4.33 -11.79 -20.33
C ARG A 85 4.99 -12.06 -18.98
N ASN A 86 5.38 -11.01 -18.26
CA ASN A 86 6.22 -11.11 -17.05
C ASN A 86 5.46 -10.87 -15.74
N TRP A 87 4.12 -10.91 -15.77
CA TRP A 87 3.29 -10.58 -14.62
C TRP A 87 3.59 -11.35 -13.34
N LYS A 88 3.95 -12.64 -13.48
CA LYS A 88 4.32 -13.48 -12.34
C LYS A 88 5.56 -12.95 -11.63
N VAL A 89 6.62 -12.66 -12.40
CA VAL A 89 7.90 -12.16 -11.89
C VAL A 89 7.71 -10.78 -11.26
N SER A 90 7.02 -9.87 -11.96
CA SER A 90 6.73 -8.53 -11.44
C SER A 90 5.90 -8.57 -10.15
N SER A 91 4.90 -9.47 -10.07
CA SER A 91 4.10 -9.65 -8.85
C SER A 91 4.93 -10.18 -7.69
N ALA A 92 5.84 -11.12 -7.95
CA ALA A 92 6.72 -11.69 -6.94
C ALA A 92 7.72 -10.66 -6.39
N VAL A 93 8.31 -9.84 -7.27
CA VAL A 93 9.24 -8.77 -6.86
C VAL A 93 8.51 -7.70 -6.04
N MET A 94 7.31 -7.31 -6.45
CA MET A 94 6.50 -6.34 -5.69
C MET A 94 6.05 -6.90 -4.33
N ALA A 95 5.70 -8.19 -4.27
CA ALA A 95 5.38 -8.85 -3.00
C ALA A 95 6.61 -8.92 -2.07
N LEU A 96 7.80 -9.21 -2.62
CA LEU A 96 9.04 -9.20 -1.85
C LEU A 96 9.33 -7.82 -1.26
N PHE A 97 9.21 -6.76 -2.06
CA PHE A 97 9.39 -5.39 -1.55
C PHE A 97 8.36 -5.02 -0.49
N ALA A 98 7.10 -5.44 -0.63
CA ALA A 98 6.10 -5.24 0.40
C ALA A 98 6.52 -5.89 1.73
N VAL A 99 6.99 -7.14 1.70
CA VAL A 99 7.49 -7.83 2.90
C VAL A 99 8.70 -7.12 3.51
N VAL A 100 9.69 -6.73 2.70
CA VAL A 100 10.88 -6.02 3.18
C VAL A 100 10.50 -4.69 3.82
N PHE A 101 9.60 -3.91 3.22
CA PHE A 101 9.19 -2.62 3.77
C PHE A 101 8.35 -2.76 5.04
N VAL A 102 7.44 -3.75 5.12
CA VAL A 102 6.70 -4.02 6.37
C VAL A 102 7.66 -4.43 7.49
N THR A 103 8.53 -5.40 7.24
CA THR A 103 9.49 -5.87 8.26
C THR A 103 10.41 -4.74 8.72
N THR A 104 10.87 -3.89 7.80
CA THR A 104 11.70 -2.72 8.12
C THR A 104 10.93 -1.70 8.96
N GLY A 105 9.66 -1.41 8.63
CA GLY A 105 8.79 -0.52 9.40
C GLY A 105 8.44 -1.04 10.81
N ILE A 106 8.48 -2.36 11.02
CA ILE A 106 8.30 -3.00 12.34
C ILE A 106 9.58 -2.90 13.18
N VAL A 107 10.76 -3.06 12.57
CA VAL A 107 12.06 -3.12 13.27
C VAL A 107 12.58 -1.74 13.68
N ILE A 108 12.33 -0.71 12.87
CA ILE A 108 12.69 0.69 13.18
C ILE A 108 11.72 1.24 14.23
#